data_AF-A0A923ZYT5-F1
#
_entry.id   AF-A0A923ZYT5-F1
#
_cell.length_a   1.000
_cell.length_b   1.000
_cell.length_c   1.000
_cell.angle_alpha   90.00
_cell.angle_beta   90.00
_cell.angle_gamma   90.00
#
_symmetry.space_group_name_H-M   'P 1'
#
loop_
_entity.id
_entity.type
_entity.pdbx_description
1 polymer ?
#
loop_
_entity_poly.entity_id
_entity_poly.type
_entity_poly.pdbx_seq_one_letter_code
_entity_poly.pdbx_strand_id
1 'polypeptide(L)'
;MKLIIIMLFILSTCANVDAQQRNKKKKKRSAKTHVVKKAIVQQPLTASDKAHLSNGFFKVTVIDKRGLDGCRFLLKLEDHSTLEPIGLDEKFLVAGKKIWVKFAVAKNAMSVCMSGTPVNISAAESVE
;
A
#
# COMPACT_ATOMS: atom_id res chain seq x y z
N MET A 1 47.40 -30.82 27.98
CA MET A 1 48.24 -29.66 28.32
C MET A 1 47.98 -28.59 27.26
N LYS A 2 47.33 -27.44 27.45
CA LYS A 2 46.87 -26.67 28.61
C LYS A 2 45.33 -26.44 28.44
N LEU A 3 44.48 -26.69 29.46
CA LEU A 3 44.14 -25.78 30.57
C LEU A 3 43.63 -24.43 30.03
N ILE A 4 42.32 -24.11 30.12
CA ILE A 4 41.61 -23.63 31.33
C ILE A 4 42.29 -22.37 31.87
N ILE A 5 41.51 -21.34 32.20
CA ILE A 5 41.84 -19.90 32.42
C ILE A 5 41.41 -19.15 31.14
N ILE A 6 40.26 -18.48 31.04
CA ILE A 6 39.75 -17.41 31.91
C ILE A 6 38.21 -17.47 31.91
N MET A 7 37.66 -18.32 32.80
CA MET A 7 36.36 -18.10 33.43
C MET A 7 36.68 -17.24 34.65
N LEU A 8 36.44 -15.92 34.62
CA LEU A 8 36.38 -15.00 35.77
C LEU A 8 36.35 -13.52 35.33
N PHE A 9 35.23 -13.08 34.73
CA PHE A 9 34.72 -11.73 35.00
C PHE A 9 33.28 -11.86 35.46
N ILE A 10 33.23 -12.36 36.69
CA ILE A 10 32.09 -12.51 37.56
C ILE A 10 31.78 -11.12 38.15
N LEU A 11 30.48 -10.78 38.14
CA LEU A 11 29.75 -9.95 39.11
C LEU A 11 30.26 -8.54 39.44
N SER A 12 29.47 -7.53 39.05
CA SER A 12 29.02 -6.39 39.90
C SER A 12 28.46 -5.30 38.99
N THR A 13 27.19 -4.92 39.02
CA THR A 13 26.36 -4.68 40.19
C THR A 13 24.88 -4.76 39.82
N CYS A 14 24.13 -5.41 40.70
CA CYS A 14 22.68 -5.41 40.77
C CYS A 14 22.16 -4.06 41.29
N ALA A 15 21.10 -3.55 40.68
CA ALA A 15 20.06 -2.72 41.32
C ALA A 15 18.85 -2.72 40.36
N ASN A 16 17.95 -3.71 40.43
CA ASN A 16 16.68 -3.59 41.16
C ASN A 16 15.96 -2.25 40.90
N VAL A 17 14.90 -2.27 40.09
CA VAL A 17 13.71 -1.47 40.40
C VAL A 17 12.47 -2.23 39.96
N ASP A 18 11.70 -2.53 40.98
CA ASP A 18 10.41 -3.19 41.03
C ASP A 18 9.37 -2.66 40.05
N ALA A 19 8.55 -3.62 39.61
CA ALA A 19 7.09 -3.58 39.61
C ALA A 19 6.42 -2.22 39.89
N GLN A 20 5.56 -1.79 38.96
CA GLN A 20 4.16 -1.36 39.18
C GLN A 20 3.62 -0.91 37.81
N GLN A 21 2.82 -1.72 37.13
CA GLN A 21 1.37 -1.70 37.28
C GLN A 21 0.77 -0.29 37.12
N ARG A 22 -0.17 -0.21 36.17
CA ARG A 22 -1.38 0.60 36.21
C ARG A 22 -1.24 2.10 35.85
N ASN A 23 -1.74 2.37 34.64
CA ASN A 23 -2.97 3.16 34.46
C ASN A 23 -2.84 4.69 34.63
N LYS A 24 -3.48 5.40 33.70
CA LYS A 24 -3.97 6.79 33.81
C LYS A 24 -2.92 7.87 33.50
N LYS A 25 -3.01 8.46 32.30
CA LYS A 25 -3.87 9.63 31.99
C LYS A 25 -3.18 10.94 32.39
N LYS A 26 -3.27 11.90 31.44
CA LYS A 26 -3.30 13.38 31.57
C LYS A 26 -1.95 14.10 31.38
N LYS A 27 -1.85 15.26 30.72
CA LYS A 27 -2.82 16.10 30.00
C LYS A 27 -2.12 17.40 29.50
N LYS A 28 -2.27 17.67 28.20
CA LYS A 28 -2.57 18.95 27.50
C LYS A 28 -1.62 20.17 27.59
N ARG A 29 -1.32 20.68 26.38
CA ARG A 29 -1.90 21.91 25.76
C ARG A 29 -2.30 21.50 24.32
N SER A 30 -3.54 21.44 23.81
CA SER A 30 -4.70 22.37 23.70
C SER A 30 -4.28 23.72 23.12
N ALA A 31 -4.67 24.19 21.93
CA ALA A 31 -5.83 23.96 21.05
C ALA A 31 -5.36 24.12 19.56
N LYS A 32 -6.02 23.68 18.49
CA LYS A 32 -7.44 23.75 18.13
C LYS A 32 -7.73 22.77 16.99
N THR A 33 -8.85 22.09 17.12
CA THR A 33 -9.41 20.95 16.38
C THR A 33 -9.65 21.18 14.89
N HIS A 34 -9.21 20.24 14.03
CA HIS A 34 -10.08 19.54 13.07
C HIS A 34 -9.56 18.10 12.86
N VAL A 35 -10.40 17.17 13.31
CA VAL A 35 -10.53 15.74 12.99
C VAL A 35 -9.91 15.41 11.62
N VAL A 36 -8.99 14.47 11.45
CA VAL A 36 -9.23 13.03 11.30
C VAL A 36 -7.97 12.24 11.67
N LYS A 37 -8.17 11.22 12.49
CA LYS A 37 -7.19 10.23 12.93
C LYS A 37 -6.54 9.54 11.73
N LYS A 38 -5.21 9.47 11.72
CA LYS A 38 -4.40 8.56 10.91
C LYS A 38 -4.75 7.11 11.28
N ALA A 39 -5.77 6.57 10.64
CA ALA A 39 -6.06 5.15 10.63
C ALA A 39 -5.26 4.54 9.49
N ILE A 40 -4.30 3.69 9.82
CA ILE A 40 -3.92 2.61 8.92
C ILE A 40 -5.16 1.71 8.89
N VAL A 41 -5.98 1.94 7.87
CA VAL A 41 -7.19 1.17 7.63
C VAL A 41 -6.74 -0.15 7.03
N GLN A 42 -6.55 -1.16 7.88
CA GLN A 42 -6.80 -2.54 7.45
C GLN A 42 -8.33 -2.64 7.29
N GLN A 43 -8.81 -2.20 6.12
CA GLN A 43 -10.20 -2.39 5.74
C GLN A 43 -10.41 -3.90 5.62
N PRO A 44 -11.40 -4.50 6.32
CA PRO A 44 -11.71 -5.90 6.14
C PRO A 44 -12.10 -6.11 4.67
N LEU A 45 -11.30 -6.90 3.95
CA LEU A 45 -11.56 -7.24 2.56
C LEU A 45 -12.92 -7.94 2.50
N THR A 46 -13.86 -7.40 1.74
CA THR A 46 -15.21 -7.97 1.64
C THR A 46 -15.17 -9.32 0.91
N ALA A 47 -16.19 -10.15 1.08
CA ALA A 47 -16.29 -11.42 0.38
C ALA A 47 -16.27 -11.24 -1.16
N SER A 48 -16.85 -10.13 -1.65
CA SER A 48 -16.80 -9.73 -3.06
C SER A 48 -15.38 -9.37 -3.49
N ASP A 49 -14.65 -8.55 -2.70
CA ASP A 49 -13.25 -8.22 -3.01
C ASP A 49 -12.39 -9.49 -3.12
N LYS A 50 -12.61 -10.46 -2.23
CA LYS A 50 -11.89 -11.74 -2.26
C LYS A 50 -12.22 -12.55 -3.51
N ALA A 51 -13.48 -12.54 -3.96
CA ALA A 51 -13.91 -13.21 -5.18
C ALA A 51 -13.24 -12.59 -6.43
N HIS A 52 -13.20 -11.25 -6.52
CA HIS A 52 -12.50 -10.56 -7.61
C HIS A 52 -11.01 -10.90 -7.64
N LEU A 53 -10.33 -10.87 -6.49
CA LEU A 53 -8.92 -11.29 -6.40
C LEU A 53 -8.72 -12.74 -6.85
N SER A 54 -9.59 -13.67 -6.43
CA SER A 54 -9.50 -15.07 -6.87
C SER A 54 -9.74 -15.26 -8.37
N ASN A 55 -10.50 -14.36 -8.99
CA ASN A 55 -10.75 -14.35 -10.44
C ASN A 55 -9.63 -13.63 -11.23
N GLY A 56 -8.60 -13.13 -10.55
CA GLY A 56 -7.45 -12.44 -11.13
C GLY A 56 -7.70 -10.96 -11.43
N PHE A 57 -8.69 -10.35 -10.78
CA PHE A 57 -8.88 -8.91 -10.83
C PHE A 57 -8.06 -8.22 -9.74
N PHE A 58 -7.56 -7.03 -10.06
CA PHE A 58 -6.86 -6.16 -9.14
C PHE A 58 -7.63 -4.86 -8.99
N LYS A 59 -7.78 -4.39 -7.74
CA LYS A 59 -8.39 -3.10 -7.47
C LYS A 59 -7.38 -2.01 -7.78
N VAL A 60 -7.78 -1.04 -8.60
CA VAL A 60 -6.94 0.08 -9.00
C VAL A 60 -7.70 1.40 -8.88
N THR A 61 -6.94 2.48 -8.72
CA THR A 61 -7.46 3.85 -8.80
C THR A 61 -6.97 4.50 -10.08
N VAL A 62 -7.88 5.04 -10.86
CA VAL A 62 -7.57 5.76 -12.09
C VAL A 62 -6.99 7.13 -11.72
N ILE A 63 -5.79 7.42 -12.23
CA ILE A 63 -5.10 8.70 -12.01
C ILE A 63 -4.93 9.43 -13.33
N ASP A 64 -5.17 10.73 -13.33
CA ASP A 64 -4.93 11.58 -14.49
C ASP A 64 -3.48 12.05 -14.50
N LYS A 65 -2.77 11.73 -15.59
CA LYS A 65 -1.38 12.11 -15.83
C LYS A 65 -1.20 12.81 -17.17
N ARG A 66 -2.27 13.36 -17.75
CA ARG A 66 -2.22 14.10 -19.03
C ARG A 66 -1.33 15.35 -19.01
N GLY A 67 -0.91 15.81 -17.84
CA GLY A 67 0.09 16.87 -17.69
C GLY A 67 1.54 16.40 -17.72
N LEU A 68 1.80 15.10 -17.89
CA LEU A 68 3.13 14.54 -18.14
C LEU A 68 3.28 14.20 -19.62
N ASP A 69 4.45 14.48 -20.18
CA ASP A 69 4.73 14.21 -21.60
C ASP A 69 4.46 12.75 -21.97
N GLY A 70 3.58 12.56 -22.95
CA GLY A 70 3.20 11.24 -23.46
C GLY A 70 2.28 10.41 -22.56
N CYS A 71 1.91 10.90 -21.37
CA CYS A 71 1.01 10.20 -20.47
C CYS A 71 -0.47 10.55 -20.70
N ARG A 72 -1.35 9.57 -20.47
CA ARG A 72 -2.80 9.78 -20.37
C ARG A 72 -3.29 9.50 -18.96
N PHE A 73 -4.25 8.59 -18.81
CA PHE A 73 -4.67 8.06 -17.54
C PHE A 73 -3.81 6.84 -17.21
N LEU A 74 -3.42 6.72 -15.95
CA LEU A 74 -2.72 5.54 -15.44
C LEU A 74 -3.58 4.86 -14.38
N LEU A 75 -3.25 3.61 -14.07
CA LEU A 75 -3.90 2.82 -13.03
C LEU A 75 -2.93 2.65 -11.87
N LYS A 76 -3.34 3.10 -10.69
CA LYS A 76 -2.55 2.95 -9.47
C LYS A 76 -3.07 1.77 -8.66
N LEU A 77 -2.20 0.80 -8.39
CA LEU A 77 -2.51 -0.33 -7.51
C LEU A 77 -2.38 0.06 -6.04
N GLU A 78 -2.91 -0.80 -5.16
CA GLU A 78 -2.78 -0.66 -3.71
C GLU A 78 -1.33 -0.76 -3.22
N ASP A 79 -0.47 -1.48 -3.96
CA ASP A 79 0.97 -1.60 -3.71
C ASP A 79 1.78 -0.37 -4.17
N HIS A 80 1.10 0.69 -4.60
CA HIS A 80 1.67 1.91 -5.18
C HIS A 80 2.31 1.75 -6.56
N SER A 81 2.29 0.57 -7.17
CA SER A 81 2.69 0.40 -8.57
C SER A 81 1.74 1.14 -9.51
N THR A 82 2.28 1.57 -10.64
CA THR A 82 1.53 2.31 -11.66
C THR A 82 1.56 1.53 -12.97
N LEU A 83 0.39 1.34 -13.56
CA LEU A 83 0.21 0.65 -14.82
C LEU A 83 -0.29 1.62 -15.88
N GLU A 84 0.17 1.43 -17.10
CA GLU A 84 -0.32 2.12 -18.27
C GLU A 84 -1.28 1.19 -19.02
N PRO A 85 -2.59 1.49 -19.00
CA PRO A 85 -3.58 0.63 -19.62
C PRO A 85 -3.57 0.78 -21.15
N ILE A 86 -3.42 -0.36 -21.84
CA ILE A 86 -3.66 -0.50 -23.26
C ILE A 86 -5.05 -1.14 -23.44
N GLY A 87 -5.95 -0.44 -24.13
CA GLY A 87 -7.29 -0.94 -24.46
C GLY A 87 -8.34 -0.83 -23.33
N LEU A 88 -8.15 0.06 -22.35
CA LEU A 88 -9.18 0.33 -21.36
C LEU A 88 -10.29 1.20 -21.96
N ASP A 89 -11.54 0.79 -21.75
CA ASP A 89 -12.74 1.52 -22.19
C ASP A 89 -12.80 2.92 -21.55
N GLU A 90 -13.14 3.92 -22.36
CA GLU A 90 -13.18 5.34 -21.96
C GLU A 90 -14.13 5.61 -20.79
N LYS A 91 -15.18 4.80 -20.61
CA LYS A 91 -16.11 4.91 -19.47
C LYS A 91 -15.45 4.74 -18.09
N PHE A 92 -14.27 4.12 -18.07
CA PHE A 92 -13.47 3.95 -16.86
C PHE A 92 -12.40 5.01 -16.69
N LEU A 93 -12.09 5.81 -17.72
CA LEU A 93 -11.05 6.85 -17.71
C LEU A 93 -11.51 8.13 -17.00
N VAL A 94 -11.90 8.00 -15.73
CA VAL A 94 -12.33 9.09 -14.87
C VAL A 94 -11.38 9.19 -13.68
N ALA A 95 -10.74 10.35 -13.50
CA ALA A 95 -9.80 10.57 -12.42
C ALA A 95 -10.44 10.27 -11.04
N GLY A 96 -9.72 9.52 -10.20
CA GLY A 96 -10.17 9.10 -8.88
C GLY A 96 -11.15 7.93 -8.86
N LYS A 97 -11.61 7.43 -10.03
CA LYS A 97 -12.49 6.26 -10.09
C LYS A 97 -11.74 5.01 -9.64
N LYS A 98 -12.39 4.20 -8.79
CA LYS A 98 -11.91 2.87 -8.42
C LYS A 98 -12.56 1.82 -9.29
N ILE A 99 -11.76 0.92 -9.84
CA ILE A 99 -12.22 -0.15 -10.72
C ILE A 99 -11.47 -1.44 -10.40
N TRP A 100 -12.08 -2.56 -10.76
CA TRP A 100 -11.44 -3.86 -10.84
C TRP A 100 -10.93 -4.07 -12.25
N VAL A 101 -9.67 -4.49 -12.40
CA VAL A 101 -9.08 -4.76 -13.71
C VAL A 101 -8.38 -6.11 -13.74
N LYS A 102 -8.55 -6.84 -14.83
CA LYS A 102 -7.77 -8.02 -15.17
C LYS A 102 -6.85 -7.67 -16.32
N PHE A 103 -5.55 -7.87 -16.15
CA PHE A 103 -4.56 -7.42 -17.12
C PHE A 103 -3.38 -8.39 -17.25
N ALA A 104 -2.63 -8.22 -18.34
CA ALA A 104 -1.35 -8.89 -18.55
C ALA A 104 -0.29 -7.87 -18.96
N VAL A 105 0.94 -8.04 -18.47
CA VAL A 105 2.07 -7.17 -18.84
C VAL A 105 2.37 -7.30 -20.33
N ALA A 106 2.43 -6.17 -21.03
CA ALA A 106 2.72 -6.13 -22.46
C ALA A 106 4.23 -6.18 -22.68
N LYS A 107 4.79 -7.39 -22.86
CA LYS A 107 6.24 -7.63 -22.92
C LYS A 107 7.00 -6.87 -24.02
N ASN A 108 6.32 -6.50 -25.11
CA ASN A 108 6.92 -5.83 -26.27
C ASN A 108 6.31 -4.43 -26.52
N ALA A 109 5.64 -3.86 -25.53
CA ALA A 109 5.09 -2.51 -25.65
C ALA A 109 6.16 -1.48 -25.28
N MET A 110 6.47 -0.58 -26.20
CA MET A 110 7.15 0.67 -25.88
C MET A 110 6.10 1.74 -25.62
N SER A 111 6.31 2.53 -24.56
CA SER A 111 5.46 3.66 -24.21
C SER A 111 6.27 4.94 -24.10
N VAL A 112 5.65 6.06 -24.49
CA VAL A 112 6.19 7.41 -24.32
C VAL A 112 6.02 7.90 -22.87
N CYS A 113 5.02 7.40 -22.13
CA CYS A 113 4.66 7.90 -20.81
C CYS A 113 5.73 7.62 -19.74
N MET A 114 6.49 6.52 -19.87
CA MET A 114 7.59 6.11 -18.96
C MET A 114 7.26 6.07 -17.45
N SER A 115 6.00 6.31 -17.07
CA SER A 115 5.53 6.49 -15.69
C SER A 115 4.62 5.35 -15.23
N GLY A 116 4.46 4.32 -16.06
CA GLY A 116 3.68 3.13 -15.75
C GLY A 116 4.13 1.94 -16.58
N THR A 117 3.93 0.74 -16.05
CA THR A 117 4.19 -0.50 -16.79
C THR A 117 3.07 -0.72 -17.81
N PRO A 118 3.37 -0.87 -19.11
CA PRO A 118 2.36 -1.13 -20.12
C PRO A 118 1.65 -2.47 -19.88
N VAL A 119 0.32 -2.45 -19.80
CA VAL A 119 -0.51 -3.64 -19.57
C VAL A 119 -1.68 -3.70 -20.53
N ASN A 120 -1.96 -4.88 -21.08
CA ASN A 120 -3.17 -5.12 -21.86
C ASN A 120 -4.32 -5.42 -20.91
N ILE A 121 -5.38 -4.63 -21.00
CA ILE A 121 -6.60 -4.85 -20.20
C ILE A 121 -7.45 -5.91 -20.89
N SER A 122 -7.80 -6.96 -20.14
CA SER A 122 -8.68 -8.03 -20.61
C SER A 122 -10.12 -7.88 -20.12
N ALA A 123 -10.31 -7.35 -18.91
CA ALA A 123 -11.62 -7.06 -18.34
C ALA A 123 -11.51 -5.90 -17.34
N ALA A 124 -12.57 -5.10 -17.24
CA ALA A 124 -12.67 -4.01 -16.29
C ALA A 124 -14.11 -3.89 -15.78
N GLU A 125 -14.25 -3.73 -14.47
CA GLU A 125 -15.52 -3.67 -13.76
C GLU A 125 -15.49 -2.52 -12.74
N SER A 126 -16.64 -1.89 -12.46
CA SER A 126 -16.71 -0.84 -11.46
C SER A 126 -16.69 -1.45 -10.06
N VAL A 127 -16.08 -0.75 -9.09
CA VAL A 127 -16.22 -1.10 -7.68
C VAL A 127 -17.59 -0.57 -7.22
N GLU A 128 -18.52 -1.47 -6.92
CA GLU A 128 -19.84 -1.14 -6.35
C GLU A 128 -19.79 -0.95 -4.83
#